data_AF-A0A9P7ML92-F1
#
_entry.id   AF-A0A9P7ML92-F1
#
_cell.length_a   1.000
_cell.length_b   1.000
_cell.length_c   1.000
_cell.angle_alpha   90.00
_cell.angle_beta   90.00
_cell.angle_gamma   90.00
#
_symmetry.space_group_name_H-M   'P 1'
#
loop_
_entity.id
_entity.type
_entity.pdbx_description
1 polymer ?
#
loop_
_entity_poly.entity_id
_entity_poly.type
_entity_poly.pdbx_seq_one_letter_code
_entity_poly.pdbx_strand_id
1 'polypeptide(L)'
;MPSPTPQPEPESQSPPPGPRAQRLHQIHAASLTRTLDKLAYENLAPCFPTIARRAEPILRQVQSQMVQKLREKSEAEFEAILRARGVVGKLNELEGVVAAAAEEQARVRAEQERTGEREGEGEDDRIPPHLLPPQDILAAHLSPRLAAHQSLLNARLQTTQAQNALLADHVRQQRQEMDELLGQLDRAVEDVRGANAVLGAVADELAAEARAVDGQLRAEMAS
;
A
#
# COMPACT_ATOMS: atom_id res chain seq x y z
N MET A 1 -11.51 -29.85 0.56
CA MET A 1 -11.61 -28.40 0.83
C MET A 1 -12.34 -27.77 -0.34
N PRO A 2 -13.59 -27.31 -0.20
CA PRO A 2 -14.28 -26.62 -1.29
C PRO A 2 -13.70 -25.21 -1.43
N SER A 3 -13.36 -24.83 -2.66
CA SER A 3 -12.85 -23.51 -3.02
C SER A 3 -13.92 -22.42 -2.80
N PRO A 4 -13.57 -21.25 -2.24
CA PRO A 4 -14.53 -20.16 -2.06
C PRO A 4 -14.89 -19.57 -3.43
N THR A 5 -16.18 -19.55 -3.72
CA THR A 5 -16.79 -18.83 -4.85
C THR A 5 -16.40 -17.34 -4.77
N PRO A 6 -15.96 -16.69 -5.87
CA PRO A 6 -15.69 -15.26 -5.86
C PRO A 6 -16.99 -14.50 -5.61
N GLN A 7 -17.03 -13.69 -4.54
CA GLN A 7 -18.10 -12.74 -4.30
C GLN A 7 -18.17 -11.73 -5.46
N PRO A 8 -19.37 -11.32 -5.90
CA PRO A 8 -19.50 -10.23 -6.86
C PRO A 8 -18.90 -8.96 -6.24
N GLU A 9 -17.95 -8.35 -6.94
CA GLU A 9 -17.37 -7.07 -6.55
C GLU A 9 -18.50 -6.04 -6.39
N PRO A 10 -18.50 -5.21 -5.33
CA PRO A 10 -19.50 -4.18 -5.15
C PRO A 10 -19.46 -3.25 -6.36
N GLU A 11 -20.60 -3.04 -7.00
CA GLU A 11 -20.76 -2.07 -8.10
C GLU A 11 -20.05 -0.79 -7.71
N SER A 12 -19.02 -0.42 -8.46
CA SER A 12 -18.18 0.74 -8.20
C SER A 12 -19.06 1.98 -8.18
N GLN A 13 -19.46 2.42 -6.98
CA GLN A 13 -20.19 3.66 -6.81
C GLN A 13 -19.32 4.75 -7.42
N SER A 14 -19.86 5.48 -8.39
CA SER A 14 -19.15 6.59 -9.02
C SER A 14 -18.71 7.55 -7.93
N PRO A 15 -17.43 7.97 -7.91
CA PRO A 15 -16.92 8.85 -6.86
C PRO A 15 -17.77 10.11 -6.78
N PRO A 16 -17.99 10.66 -5.57
CA PRO A 16 -18.81 11.86 -5.42
C PRO A 16 -18.22 13.00 -6.28
N PRO A 17 -19.07 13.82 -6.91
CA PRO A 17 -18.61 14.86 -7.82
C PRO A 17 -17.86 15.96 -7.04
N GLY A 18 -16.61 16.20 -7.43
CA GLY A 18 -15.81 17.32 -6.92
C GLY A 18 -16.29 18.68 -7.44
N PRO A 19 -15.65 19.79 -7.02
CA PRO A 19 -16.13 21.15 -7.28
C PRO A 19 -16.25 21.47 -8.77
N ARG A 20 -15.28 21.02 -9.58
CA ARG A 20 -15.30 21.22 -11.04
C ARG A 20 -16.34 20.35 -11.74
N ALA A 21 -16.52 19.10 -11.30
CA ALA A 21 -17.57 18.23 -11.81
C ALA A 21 -18.96 18.81 -11.51
N GLN A 22 -19.20 19.29 -10.28
CA GLN A 22 -20.44 19.98 -9.92
C GLN A 22 -20.69 21.20 -10.80
N ARG A 23 -19.66 22.02 -11.03
CA ARG A 23 -19.77 23.19 -11.91
C ARG A 23 -20.09 22.81 -13.36
N LEU A 24 -19.54 21.71 -13.85
CA LEU A 24 -19.89 21.18 -15.18
C LEU A 24 -21.39 20.82 -15.26
N HIS A 25 -21.93 20.11 -14.28
CA HIS A 25 -23.36 19.80 -14.22
C HIS A 25 -24.22 21.07 -14.16
N GLN A 26 -23.83 22.06 -13.35
CA GLN A 26 -24.55 23.33 -13.23
C GLN A 26 -24.57 24.10 -14.56
N ILE A 27 -23.43 24.20 -15.25
CA ILE A 27 -23.34 24.87 -16.54
C ILE A 27 -24.19 24.15 -17.59
N HIS A 28 -24.15 22.82 -17.61
CA HIS A 28 -24.99 22.02 -18.50
C HIS A 28 -26.48 22.30 -18.25
N ALA A 29 -26.94 22.16 -17.00
CA ALA A 29 -28.35 22.41 -16.64
C ALA A 29 -28.81 23.83 -16.97
N ALA A 30 -27.96 24.84 -16.71
CA ALA A 30 -28.24 26.23 -17.04
C ALA A 30 -28.31 26.47 -18.56
N SER A 31 -27.38 25.91 -19.32
CA SER A 31 -27.36 26.04 -20.79
C SER A 31 -28.53 25.33 -21.45
N LEU A 32 -28.90 24.13 -20.97
CA LEU A 32 -30.06 23.38 -21.44
C LEU A 32 -31.36 24.12 -21.14
N THR A 33 -31.50 24.70 -19.95
CA THR A 33 -32.69 25.50 -19.62
C THR A 33 -32.79 26.72 -20.53
N ARG A 34 -31.68 27.46 -20.69
CA ARG A 34 -31.64 28.66 -21.54
C ARG A 34 -31.94 28.36 -23.02
N THR A 35 -31.52 27.20 -23.52
CA THR A 35 -31.82 26.78 -24.91
C THR A 35 -33.28 26.37 -25.06
N LEU A 36 -33.84 25.64 -24.09
CA LEU A 36 -35.26 25.27 -24.09
C LEU A 36 -36.19 26.47 -23.91
N ASP A 37 -35.78 27.50 -23.17
CA ASP A 37 -36.55 28.74 -23.02
C ASP A 37 -36.74 29.47 -24.36
N LYS A 38 -35.83 29.28 -25.32
CA LYS A 38 -36.01 29.82 -26.68
C LYS A 38 -37.13 29.12 -27.45
N LEU A 39 -37.49 27.91 -27.07
CA LEU A 39 -38.63 27.16 -27.62
C LEU A 39 -39.94 27.48 -26.88
N ALA A 40 -40.00 28.58 -26.12
CA ALA A 40 -41.23 29.07 -25.51
C ALA A 40 -42.33 29.31 -26.56
N TYR A 41 -43.58 29.17 -26.13
CA TYR A 41 -44.75 29.31 -27.00
C TYR A 41 -44.77 30.65 -27.75
N GLU A 42 -44.36 31.74 -27.10
CA GLU A 42 -44.32 33.08 -27.69
C GLU A 42 -43.39 33.18 -28.92
N ASN A 43 -42.32 32.37 -28.94
CA ASN A 43 -41.39 32.32 -30.07
C ASN A 43 -41.86 31.33 -31.14
N LEU A 44 -42.63 30.31 -30.75
CA LEU A 44 -43.10 29.24 -31.65
C LEU A 44 -44.39 29.63 -32.40
N ALA A 45 -45.31 30.32 -31.74
CA ALA A 45 -46.62 30.69 -32.29
C ALA A 45 -46.53 31.57 -33.56
N PRO A 46 -45.63 32.58 -33.66
CA PRO A 46 -45.46 33.37 -34.87
C PRO A 46 -45.00 32.56 -36.09
N CYS A 47 -44.27 31.46 -35.88
CA CYS A 47 -43.83 30.57 -36.95
C CYS A 47 -44.97 29.68 -37.50
N PHE A 48 -46.05 29.50 -36.75
CA PHE A 48 -47.20 28.67 -37.11
C PHE A 48 -48.53 29.44 -36.97
N PRO A 49 -48.72 30.57 -37.68
CA PRO A 49 -49.80 31.52 -37.42
C PRO A 49 -51.21 30.94 -37.64
N THR A 50 -51.36 30.03 -38.62
CA THR A 50 -52.64 29.37 -38.93
C THR A 50 -53.07 28.41 -37.82
N ILE A 51 -52.12 27.64 -37.28
CA ILE A 51 -52.37 26.65 -36.22
C ILE A 51 -52.55 27.37 -34.89
N ALA A 52 -51.75 28.40 -34.60
CA ALA A 52 -51.90 29.21 -33.40
C ALA A 52 -53.30 29.85 -33.30
N ARG A 53 -53.91 30.25 -34.42
CA ARG A 53 -55.27 30.81 -34.44
C ARG A 53 -56.39 29.77 -34.38
N ARG A 54 -56.21 28.60 -34.99
CA ARG A 54 -57.28 27.59 -35.15
C ARG A 54 -57.23 26.49 -34.09
N ALA A 55 -56.06 26.24 -33.52
CA ALA A 55 -55.78 25.10 -32.65
C ALA A 55 -54.62 25.40 -31.67
N GLU A 56 -54.70 26.54 -30.98
CA GLU A 56 -53.79 26.92 -29.89
C GLU A 56 -53.51 25.79 -28.87
N PRO A 57 -54.52 25.06 -28.33
CA PRO A 57 -54.26 24.04 -27.32
C PRO A 57 -53.39 22.89 -27.86
N ILE A 58 -53.56 22.52 -29.13
CA ILE A 58 -52.75 21.49 -29.78
C ILE A 58 -51.31 21.97 -29.93
N LEU A 59 -51.11 23.22 -30.35
CA LEU A 59 -49.76 23.78 -30.51
C LEU A 59 -49.02 23.89 -29.16
N ARG A 60 -49.71 24.29 -28.08
CA ARG A 60 -49.15 24.30 -26.72
C ARG A 60 -48.78 22.91 -26.25
N GLN A 61 -49.61 21.90 -26.53
CA GLN A 61 -49.33 20.51 -26.19
C GLN A 61 -48.11 19.97 -26.95
N VAL A 62 -47.99 20.24 -28.25
CA VAL A 62 -46.83 19.83 -29.05
C VAL A 62 -45.56 20.50 -28.54
N GLN A 63 -45.62 21.80 -28.23
CA GLN A 63 -44.49 22.55 -27.68
C GLN A 63 -44.03 21.98 -26.33
N SER A 64 -44.95 21.71 -25.42
CA SER A 64 -44.59 21.17 -24.10
C SER A 64 -44.01 19.76 -24.20
N GLN A 65 -44.60 18.89 -25.03
CA GLN A 65 -44.06 17.55 -25.28
C GLN A 65 -42.68 17.58 -25.93
N MET A 66 -42.46 18.48 -26.90
CA MET A 66 -41.18 18.65 -27.55
C MET A 66 -40.10 19.10 -26.56
N VAL A 67 -40.39 20.13 -25.75
CA VAL A 67 -39.45 20.64 -24.73
C VAL A 67 -39.14 19.57 -23.69
N GLN A 68 -40.16 18.86 -23.20
CA GLN A 68 -39.97 17.77 -22.24
C GLN A 68 -39.12 16.64 -22.82
N LYS A 69 -39.42 16.17 -24.03
CA LYS A 69 -38.67 15.06 -24.65
C LYS A 69 -37.23 15.44 -24.97
N LEU A 70 -37.00 16.68 -25.42
CA LEU A 70 -35.66 17.18 -25.68
C LEU A 70 -34.85 17.29 -24.38
N ARG A 71 -35.47 17.76 -23.29
CA ARG A 71 -34.86 17.79 -21.95
C ARG A 71 -34.45 16.39 -21.49
N GLU A 72 -35.41 15.46 -21.44
CA GLU A 72 -35.20 14.08 -20.98
C GLU A 72 -34.08 13.39 -21.76
N LYS A 73 -34.09 13.50 -23.10
CA LYS A 73 -33.05 12.90 -23.93
C LYS A 73 -31.69 13.56 -23.74
N SER A 74 -31.63 14.88 -23.67
CA SER A 74 -30.36 15.59 -23.51
C SER A 74 -29.71 15.29 -22.15
N GLU A 75 -30.50 15.24 -21.08
CA GLU A 75 -30.03 14.84 -19.74
C GLU A 75 -29.56 13.38 -19.74
N ALA A 76 -30.30 12.46 -20.34
CA ALA A 76 -29.92 11.05 -20.43
C ALA A 76 -28.62 10.83 -21.23
N GLU A 77 -28.49 11.48 -22.39
CA GLU A 77 -27.27 11.40 -23.22
C GLU A 77 -26.06 12.03 -22.53
N PHE A 78 -26.25 13.16 -21.84
CA PHE A 78 -25.18 13.79 -21.06
C PHE A 78 -24.66 12.86 -19.97
N GLU A 79 -25.56 12.24 -19.19
CA GLU A 79 -25.17 11.26 -18.17
C GLU A 79 -24.53 10.00 -18.76
N ALA A 80 -24.98 9.55 -19.94
CA ALA A 80 -24.34 8.45 -20.65
C ALA A 80 -22.90 8.80 -21.08
N ILE A 81 -22.67 10.01 -21.59
CA ILE A 81 -21.35 10.50 -21.99
C ILE A 81 -20.43 10.64 -20.77
N LEU A 82 -20.93 11.19 -19.65
CA LEU A 82 -20.16 11.33 -18.42
C LEU A 82 -19.67 9.98 -17.90
N ARG A 83 -20.55 8.97 -17.90
CA ARG A 83 -20.21 7.59 -17.53
C ARG A 83 -19.23 6.95 -18.51
N ALA A 84 -19.52 6.99 -19.81
CA ALA A 84 -18.70 6.36 -20.85
C ALA A 84 -17.27 6.89 -20.87
N ARG A 85 -17.07 8.18 -20.57
CA ARG A 85 -15.74 8.81 -20.57
C ARG A 85 -15.09 8.88 -19.18
N GLY A 86 -15.78 8.46 -18.13
CA GLY A 86 -15.30 8.54 -16.75
C GLY A 86 -14.95 9.97 -16.32
N VAL A 87 -15.74 10.96 -16.76
CA VAL A 87 -15.38 12.38 -16.64
C VAL A 87 -15.27 12.81 -15.18
N VAL A 88 -16.21 12.38 -14.34
CA VAL A 88 -16.24 12.78 -12.92
C VAL A 88 -14.96 12.33 -12.20
N GLY A 89 -14.51 11.09 -12.42
CA GLY A 89 -13.26 10.59 -11.86
C GLY A 89 -12.06 11.40 -12.31
N LYS A 90 -11.92 11.64 -13.62
CA LYS A 90 -10.82 12.43 -14.18
C LYS A 90 -10.80 13.88 -13.69
N LEU A 91 -11.97 14.50 -13.53
CA LEU A 91 -12.07 15.85 -12.98
C LEU A 91 -11.67 15.88 -11.51
N ASN A 92 -12.02 14.85 -10.73
CA ASN A 92 -11.59 14.73 -9.34
C ASN A 92 -10.08 14.50 -9.23
N GLU A 93 -9.50 13.64 -10.08
CA GLU A 93 -8.05 13.45 -10.17
C GLU A 93 -7.33 14.77 -10.50
N LEU A 94 -7.89 15.55 -11.43
CA LEU A 94 -7.35 16.86 -11.78
C LEU A 94 -7.39 17.84 -10.59
N GLU A 95 -8.48 17.87 -9.82
CA GLU A 95 -8.54 18.67 -8.59
C GLU A 95 -7.47 18.24 -7.58
N GLY A 96 -7.19 16.93 -7.48
CA GLY A 96 -6.08 16.41 -6.66
C GLY A 96 -4.72 16.93 -7.12
N VAL A 97 -4.45 16.91 -8.43
CA VAL A 97 -3.18 17.43 -8.99
C VAL A 97 -3.06 18.94 -8.79
N VAL A 98 -4.14 19.70 -8.97
CA VAL A 98 -4.15 21.15 -8.78
C VAL A 98 -3.92 21.51 -7.31
N ALA A 99 -4.55 20.79 -6.37
CA ALA A 99 -4.33 21.00 -4.95
C ALA A 99 -2.88 20.72 -4.54
N ALA A 100 -2.30 19.60 -4.99
CA ALA A 100 -0.90 19.27 -4.73
C ALA A 100 0.07 20.33 -5.29
N ALA A 101 -0.17 20.81 -6.51
CA ALA A 101 0.63 21.87 -7.11
C ALA A 101 0.50 23.20 -6.35
N ALA A 102 -0.71 23.54 -5.86
CA ALA A 102 -0.93 24.74 -5.05
C ALA A 102 -0.22 24.66 -3.68
N GLU A 103 -0.23 23.48 -3.04
CA GLU A 103 0.52 23.23 -1.81
C GLU A 103 2.03 23.38 -2.02
N GLU A 104 2.57 22.81 -3.09
CA GLU A 104 3.98 22.94 -3.45
C GLU A 104 4.37 24.40 -3.70
N GLN A 105 3.56 25.13 -4.49
CA GLN A 105 3.78 26.55 -4.73
C GLN A 105 3.74 27.38 -3.43
N ALA A 106 2.81 27.08 -2.53
CA ALA A 106 2.74 27.74 -1.23
C ALA A 106 3.98 27.46 -0.37
N ARG A 107 4.51 26.23 -0.40
CA ARG A 107 5.75 25.86 0.30
C ARG A 107 6.95 26.60 -0.27
N VAL A 108 7.11 26.64 -1.59
CA VAL A 108 8.20 27.35 -2.26
C VAL A 108 8.16 28.85 -1.93
N ARG A 109 6.97 29.47 -1.97
CA ARG A 109 6.81 30.88 -1.58
C ARG A 109 7.18 31.13 -0.13
N ALA A 110 6.75 30.27 0.80
CA ALA A 110 7.11 30.38 2.20
C ALA A 110 8.62 30.20 2.46
N GLU A 111 9.31 29.36 1.68
CA GLU A 111 10.76 29.20 1.74
C GLU A 111 11.49 30.44 1.20
N GLN A 112 11.03 31.01 0.08
CA GLN A 112 11.55 32.25 -0.51
C GLN A 112 11.40 33.47 0.42
N GLU A 113 10.24 33.58 1.10
CA GLU A 113 10.00 34.62 2.12
C GLU A 113 10.97 34.50 3.31
N ARG A 114 11.44 33.28 3.63
CA ARG A 114 12.40 33.04 4.71
C ARG A 114 13.85 33.30 4.32
N THR A 115 14.24 33.00 3.08
CA THR A 115 15.62 33.22 2.59
C THR A 115 15.86 34.64 2.08
N GLY A 116 14.80 35.42 1.83
CA GLY A 116 14.91 36.83 1.42
C GLY A 116 15.39 37.02 -0.02
N GLU A 117 15.48 35.93 -0.80
CA GLU A 117 15.78 35.96 -2.22
C GLU A 117 14.50 36.39 -2.96
N ARG A 118 14.50 37.63 -3.48
CA ARG A 118 13.39 38.16 -4.26
C ARG A 118 13.23 37.39 -5.56
N GLU A 119 11.98 37.14 -5.90
CA GLU A 119 11.45 36.65 -7.18
C GLU A 119 12.28 37.20 -8.37
N GLY A 120 13.20 36.38 -8.84
CA GLY A 120 13.97 36.63 -10.03
C GLY A 120 14.22 35.29 -10.70
N GLU A 121 13.63 35.11 -11.88
CA GLU A 121 14.01 34.09 -12.88
C GLU A 121 13.52 32.65 -12.68
N GLY A 122 12.64 32.34 -11.72
CA GLY A 122 12.18 30.96 -11.48
C GLY A 122 10.82 30.56 -12.09
N GLU A 123 9.96 31.51 -12.45
CA GLU A 123 8.59 31.18 -12.90
C GLU A 123 8.49 30.86 -14.39
N ASP A 124 9.42 31.40 -15.20
CA ASP A 124 9.47 31.24 -16.67
C ASP A 124 10.30 30.01 -17.12
N ASP A 125 11.03 29.37 -16.20
CA ASP A 125 11.92 28.24 -16.52
C ASP A 125 11.22 26.87 -16.42
N ARG A 126 9.90 26.86 -16.19
CA ARG A 126 9.11 25.64 -16.24
C ARG A 126 9.02 25.16 -17.68
N ILE A 127 9.91 24.23 -18.03
CA ILE A 127 9.90 23.56 -19.33
C ILE A 127 8.49 23.01 -19.56
N PRO A 128 7.77 23.48 -20.60
CA PRO A 128 6.44 23.00 -20.85
C PRO A 128 6.50 21.51 -21.21
N PRO A 129 5.46 20.72 -20.89
CA PRO A 129 5.53 19.26 -20.94
C PRO A 129 5.83 18.70 -22.34
N HIS A 130 5.59 19.48 -23.40
CA HIS A 130 5.89 19.10 -24.79
C HIS A 130 7.35 19.32 -25.19
N LEU A 131 8.13 20.06 -24.41
CA LEU A 131 9.57 20.25 -24.58
C LEU A 131 10.39 19.33 -23.64
N LEU A 132 9.72 18.53 -22.81
CA LEU A 132 10.38 17.65 -21.85
C LEU A 132 11.03 16.47 -22.59
N PRO A 133 12.35 16.21 -22.40
CA PRO A 133 13.00 15.11 -23.07
C PRO A 133 12.50 13.75 -22.52
N PRO A 134 12.53 12.69 -23.33
CA PRO A 134 11.98 11.39 -22.95
C PRO A 134 12.69 10.76 -21.75
N GLN A 135 13.98 11.07 -21.56
CA GLN A 135 14.76 10.58 -20.42
C GLN A 135 14.23 11.12 -19.10
N ASP A 136 13.84 12.39 -19.06
CA ASP A 136 13.28 13.03 -17.86
C ASP A 136 11.90 12.48 -17.54
N ILE A 137 11.07 12.22 -18.56
CA ILE A 137 9.77 11.56 -18.39
C ILE A 137 9.97 10.15 -17.78
N LEU A 138 10.88 9.36 -18.35
CA LEU A 138 11.19 8.03 -17.83
C LEU A 138 11.74 8.09 -16.40
N ALA A 139 12.67 8.98 -16.13
CA ALA A 139 13.25 9.18 -14.81
C ALA A 139 12.19 9.59 -13.79
N ALA A 140 11.29 10.52 -14.13
CA ALA A 140 10.21 10.98 -13.25
C ALA A 140 9.24 9.85 -12.89
N HIS A 141 8.94 8.94 -13.83
CA HIS A 141 8.07 7.79 -13.57
C HIS A 141 8.77 6.63 -12.83
N LEU A 142 10.06 6.40 -13.11
CA LEU A 142 10.81 5.30 -12.50
C LEU A 142 11.28 5.65 -11.08
N SER A 143 11.67 6.90 -10.83
CA SER A 143 12.20 7.36 -9.53
C SER A 143 11.33 6.99 -8.33
N PRO A 144 10.01 7.30 -8.29
CA PRO A 144 9.19 6.95 -7.13
C PRO A 144 9.06 5.44 -6.92
N ARG A 145 9.02 4.66 -8.01
CA ARG A 145 8.96 3.19 -7.93
C ARG A 145 10.27 2.62 -7.42
N LEU A 146 11.40 3.08 -7.94
CA LEU A 146 12.73 2.67 -7.52
C LEU A 146 12.99 3.05 -6.06
N ALA A 147 12.58 4.25 -5.63
CA ALA A 147 12.67 4.68 -4.23
C ALA A 147 11.86 3.77 -3.28
N ALA A 148 10.64 3.40 -3.67
CA ALA A 148 9.81 2.47 -2.90
C ALA A 148 10.42 1.05 -2.83
N HIS A 149 11.02 0.57 -3.92
CA HIS A 149 11.73 -0.71 -3.91
C HIS A 149 13.01 -0.65 -3.07
N GLN A 150 13.76 0.44 -3.16
CA GLN A 150 14.98 0.65 -2.38
C GLN A 150 14.67 0.69 -0.88
N SER A 151 13.63 1.39 -0.45
CA SER A 151 13.22 1.43 0.97
C SER A 151 12.83 0.04 1.48
N LEU A 152 12.07 -0.73 0.68
CA LEU A 152 11.69 -2.11 1.01
C LEU A 152 12.90 -3.05 1.11
N LEU A 153 13.85 -2.96 0.17
CA LEU A 153 15.07 -3.77 0.20
C LEU A 153 15.96 -3.40 1.39
N ASN A 154 16.08 -2.11 1.71
CA ASN A 154 16.83 -1.65 2.88
C ASN A 154 16.20 -2.18 4.18
N ALA A 155 14.87 -2.14 4.31
CA ALA A 155 14.18 -2.70 5.47
C ALA A 155 14.39 -4.22 5.62
N ARG A 156 14.35 -4.96 4.50
CA ARG A 156 14.66 -6.40 4.49
C ARG A 156 16.11 -6.66 4.87
N LEU A 157 17.05 -5.91 4.30
CA LEU A 157 18.47 -6.03 4.60
C LEU A 157 18.73 -5.81 6.09
N GLN A 158 18.19 -4.73 6.67
CA GLN A 158 18.30 -4.42 8.09
C GLN A 158 17.72 -5.55 8.96
N THR A 159 16.55 -6.09 8.59
CA THR A 159 15.93 -7.21 9.30
C THR A 159 16.81 -8.46 9.26
N THR A 160 17.35 -8.81 8.09
CA THR A 160 18.25 -9.98 7.96
C THR A 160 19.57 -9.80 8.69
N GLN A 161 20.14 -8.60 8.68
CA GLN A 161 21.36 -8.28 9.42
C GLN A 161 21.13 -8.39 10.94
N ALA A 162 20.00 -7.90 11.44
CA ALA A 162 19.63 -8.06 12.84
C ALA A 162 19.45 -9.54 13.23
N GLN A 163 18.78 -10.33 12.39
CA GLN A 163 18.64 -11.78 12.63
C GLN A 163 19.98 -12.52 12.62
N ASN A 164 20.86 -12.20 11.65
CA ASN A 164 22.19 -12.79 11.57
C ASN A 164 23.06 -12.43 12.78
N ALA A 165 22.95 -11.21 13.30
CA ALA A 165 23.66 -10.79 14.51
C ALA A 165 23.21 -11.63 15.72
N LEU A 166 21.90 -11.80 15.92
CA LEU A 166 21.35 -12.63 17.00
C LEU A 166 21.78 -14.10 16.89
N LEU A 167 21.73 -14.66 15.68
CA LEU A 167 22.18 -16.04 15.43
C LEU A 167 23.68 -16.21 15.68
N ALA A 168 24.49 -15.24 15.28
CA ALA A 168 25.93 -15.27 15.52
C ALA A 168 26.26 -15.23 17.02
N ASP A 169 25.52 -14.42 17.79
CA ASP A 169 25.69 -14.36 19.24
C ASP A 169 25.26 -15.68 19.90
N HIS A 170 24.16 -16.29 19.45
CA HIS A 170 23.73 -17.58 19.96
C HIS A 170 24.76 -18.69 19.68
N VAL A 171 25.32 -18.74 18.46
CA VAL A 171 26.37 -19.71 18.12
C VAL A 171 27.64 -19.50 18.97
N ARG A 172 28.00 -18.25 19.27
CA ARG A 172 29.15 -17.97 20.15
C ARG A 172 28.90 -18.46 21.57
N GLN A 173 27.71 -18.22 22.12
CA GLN A 173 27.33 -18.72 23.45
C GLN A 173 27.36 -20.25 23.49
N GLN A 174 26.75 -20.91 22.49
CA GLN A 174 26.76 -22.38 22.41
C GLN A 174 28.17 -22.96 22.32
N ARG A 175 29.09 -22.31 21.58
CA ARG A 175 30.48 -22.75 21.53
C ARG A 175 31.20 -22.61 22.87
N GLN A 176 30.97 -21.51 23.59
CA GLN A 176 31.53 -21.33 24.93
C GLN A 176 30.99 -22.39 25.91
N GLU A 177 29.68 -22.64 25.88
CA GLU A 177 29.06 -23.71 26.68
C GLU A 177 29.64 -25.09 26.35
N MET A 178 29.86 -25.40 25.06
CA MET A 178 30.50 -26.65 24.65
C MET A 178 31.93 -26.77 25.17
N ASP A 179 32.73 -25.72 25.07
CA ASP A 179 34.11 -25.71 25.57
C ASP A 179 34.16 -25.91 27.10
N GLU A 180 33.22 -25.31 27.83
CA GLU A 180 33.07 -25.50 29.27
C GLU A 180 32.66 -26.93 29.64
N LEU A 181 31.68 -27.50 28.94
CA LEU A 181 31.22 -28.87 29.17
C LEU A 181 32.30 -29.90 28.83
N LEU A 182 33.05 -29.69 27.74
CA LEU A 182 34.19 -30.53 27.38
C LEU A 182 35.28 -30.45 28.45
N GLY A 183 35.59 -29.25 28.96
CA GLY A 183 36.54 -29.09 30.06
C GLY A 183 36.10 -29.76 31.36
N GLN A 184 34.79 -29.78 31.66
CA GLN A 184 34.24 -30.52 32.80
C GLN A 184 34.34 -32.04 32.59
N LEU A 185 34.06 -32.52 31.38
CA LEU A 185 34.17 -33.93 31.01
C LEU A 185 35.62 -34.41 31.11
N ASP A 186 36.58 -33.64 30.59
CA ASP A 186 38.00 -33.99 30.65
C ASP A 186 38.48 -34.13 32.10
N ARG A 187 38.08 -33.20 32.99
CA ARG A 187 38.37 -33.31 34.43
C ARG A 187 37.73 -34.56 35.05
N ALA A 188 36.46 -34.84 34.75
CA ALA A 188 35.79 -36.03 35.27
C ALA A 188 36.44 -37.34 34.77
N VAL A 189 36.92 -37.36 33.52
CA VAL A 189 37.69 -38.49 32.97
C VAL A 189 39.03 -38.63 33.68
N GLU A 190 39.74 -37.53 33.95
CA GLU A 190 40.98 -37.54 34.74
C GLU A 190 40.73 -38.02 36.17
N ASP A 191 39.65 -37.58 36.82
CA ASP A 191 39.26 -38.02 38.16
C ASP A 191 38.96 -39.52 38.20
N VAL A 192 38.20 -40.06 37.22
CA VAL A 192 37.92 -41.50 37.13
C VAL A 192 39.20 -42.29 36.83
N ARG A 193 40.07 -41.79 35.95
CA ARG A 193 41.38 -42.42 35.70
C ARG A 193 42.25 -42.42 36.96
N GLY A 194 42.26 -41.32 37.71
CA GLY A 194 42.96 -41.20 38.99
C GLY A 194 42.41 -42.17 40.04
N ALA A 195 41.09 -42.22 40.21
CA ALA A 195 40.42 -43.16 41.10
C ALA A 195 40.72 -44.63 40.72
N ASN A 196 40.68 -44.96 39.42
CA ASN A 196 41.01 -46.29 38.93
C ASN A 196 42.50 -46.64 39.15
N ALA A 197 43.42 -45.68 39.03
CA ALA A 197 44.83 -45.89 39.32
C ALA A 197 45.09 -46.16 40.82
N VAL A 198 44.41 -45.41 41.70
CA VAL A 198 44.47 -45.64 43.15
C VAL A 198 43.86 -47.00 43.51
N LEU A 199 42.68 -47.32 42.99
CA LEU A 199 42.06 -48.64 43.20
C LEU A 199 42.93 -49.76 42.65
N GLY A 200 43.55 -49.60 41.48
CA GLY A 200 44.46 -50.59 40.91
C GLY A 200 45.66 -50.91 41.81
N ALA A 201 46.19 -49.92 42.54
CA ALA A 201 47.30 -50.12 43.47
C ALA A 201 46.90 -50.97 44.70
N VAL A 202 45.65 -50.86 45.15
CA VAL A 202 45.15 -51.57 46.34
C VAL A 202 44.32 -52.81 45.97
N ALA A 203 43.96 -52.97 44.69
CA ALA A 203 43.05 -54.03 44.22
C ALA A 203 43.60 -55.44 44.46
N ASP A 204 44.90 -55.66 44.25
CA ASP A 204 45.51 -56.97 44.46
C ASP A 204 45.62 -57.32 45.96
N GLU A 205 45.89 -56.32 46.80
CA GLU A 205 45.94 -56.46 48.27
C GLU A 205 44.55 -56.70 48.85
N LEU A 206 43.55 -55.88 48.48
CA LEU A 206 42.14 -56.07 48.85
C LEU A 206 41.58 -57.40 48.34
N ALA A 207 41.95 -57.84 47.13
CA ALA A 207 41.52 -59.13 46.60
C ALA A 207 42.19 -60.30 47.33
N ALA A 208 43.44 -60.15 47.80
CA ALA A 208 44.09 -61.14 48.64
C ALA A 208 43.49 -61.19 50.05
N GLU A 209 43.19 -60.03 50.65
CA GLU A 209 42.55 -59.91 51.96
C GLU A 209 41.12 -60.46 51.95
N ALA A 210 40.31 -60.13 50.93
CA ALA A 210 38.97 -60.68 50.75
C ALA A 210 38.99 -62.21 50.56
N ARG A 211 39.95 -62.74 49.79
CA ARG A 211 40.15 -64.20 49.66
C ARG A 211 40.56 -64.86 50.99
N ALA A 212 41.35 -64.18 51.82
CA ALA A 212 41.74 -64.67 53.14
C ALA A 212 40.56 -64.68 54.13
N VAL A 213 39.76 -63.61 54.15
CA VAL A 213 38.56 -63.49 55.00
C VAL A 213 37.47 -64.49 54.58
N ASP A 214 37.23 -64.69 53.28
CA ASP A 214 36.32 -65.75 52.79
C ASP A 214 36.80 -67.15 53.17
N GLY A 215 38.13 -67.37 53.19
CA GLY A 215 38.73 -68.61 53.67
C GLY A 215 38.50 -68.84 55.17
N GLN A 216 38.61 -67.78 55.97
CA GLN A 216 38.34 -67.82 57.42
C GLN A 216 36.85 -68.05 57.72
N LEU A 217 35.94 -67.35 57.03
CA LEU A 217 34.49 -67.54 57.16
C LEU A 217 34.06 -68.95 56.74
N ARG A 218 34.63 -69.51 55.67
CA ARG A 218 34.38 -70.91 55.28
C ARG A 218 34.90 -71.91 56.31
N ALA A 219 36.01 -71.60 57.00
CA ALA A 219 36.54 -72.45 58.06
C ALA A 219 35.68 -72.39 59.34
N GLU A 220 35.16 -71.22 59.69
CA GLU A 220 34.23 -71.06 60.82
C GLU A 220 32.85 -71.70 60.57
N MET A 221 32.37 -71.72 59.32
CA MET A 221 31.14 -72.42 58.94
C MET A 221 31.28 -73.96 58.84
N ALA A 222 32.50 -74.49 58.88
CA ALA A 222 32.80 -75.92 58.81
C ALA A 222 33.19 -76.53 60.17
N SER A 223 33.19 -75.73 61.24
CA SER A 223 33.31 -76.16 62.64
C SER A 223 31.97 -76.15 63.35
#